data_AF-A0A432V090-F1
#
_entry.id   AF-A0A432V090-F1
#
_cell.length_a   1.000
_cell.length_b   1.000
_cell.length_c   1.000
_cell.angle_alpha   90.00
_cell.angle_beta   90.00
_cell.angle_gamma   90.00
#
_symmetry.space_group_name_H-M   'P 1'
#
loop_
_entity.id
_entity.type
_entity.pdbx_description
1 polymer ?
#
loop_
_entity_poly.entity_id
_entity_poly.type
_entity_poly.pdbx_seq_one_letter_code
_entity_poly.pdbx_strand_id
1 'polypeptide(L)' 'MNEDAFNMSIRKFLKEVGVTSQRAIEAAVRDGKVSGNKLRVRMTLTAEGTSLNHEVDGEIKLT' A
#
# COMPACT_ATOMS: atom_id res chain seq x y z
N MET A 1 23.56 5.28 -14.36
CA MET A 1 22.94 4.88 -13.08
C MET A 1 23.38 3.46 -12.76
N ASN A 2 23.63 3.13 -11.49
CA ASN A 2 23.79 1.73 -11.11
C ASN A 2 22.39 1.12 -10.99
N GLU A 3 22.00 0.33 -11.98
CA GLU A 3 20.67 -0.30 -12.06
C GLU A 3 20.38 -1.20 -10.85
N ASP A 4 21.40 -1.90 -10.35
CA ASP A 4 21.25 -2.76 -9.16
C ASP A 4 20.94 -1.93 -7.91
N ALA A 5 21.66 -0.82 -7.71
CA ALA A 5 21.41 0.09 -6.59
C ALA A 5 20.01 0.74 -6.66
N PHE A 6 19.58 1.12 -7.87
CA PHE A 6 18.26 1.69 -8.12
C PHE A 6 17.14 0.66 -7.89
N ASN A 7 17.28 -0.56 -8.41
CA ASN A 7 16.31 -1.63 -8.21
C ASN A 7 16.24 -2.05 -6.73
N MET A 8 17.38 -2.05 -6.03
CA MET A 8 17.43 -2.32 -4.60
C MET A 8 16.67 -1.27 -3.79
N SER A 9 16.84 0.02 -4.11
CA SER A 9 16.15 1.10 -3.40
C SER A 9 14.64 1.07 -3.61
N ILE A 10 14.18 0.80 -4.85
CA ILE A 10 12.74 0.60 -5.14
C ILE A 10 12.18 -0.56 -4.32
N ARG A 11 12.84 -1.73 -4.35
CA ARG A 11 12.37 -2.90 -3.59
C ARG A 11 12.31 -2.63 -2.09
N LYS A 12 13.30 -1.92 -1.54
CA LYS A 12 13.31 -1.55 -0.12
C LYS A 12 12.10 -0.67 0.23
N PHE A 13 11.83 0.36 -0.59
CA PHE A 13 10.68 1.25 -0.41
C PHE A 13 9.35 0.48 -0.49
N LEU A 14 9.14 -0.31 -1.54
CA LEU A 14 7.90 -1.07 -1.72
C LEU A 14 7.68 -2.10 -0.59
N LYS A 15 8.74 -2.69 -0.04
CA LYS A 15 8.66 -3.58 1.12
C LYS A 15 8.16 -2.84 2.37
N GLU A 16 8.69 -1.65 2.62
CA GLU A 16 8.27 -0.81 3.76
C GLU A 16 6.80 -0.40 3.62
N VAL A 17 6.40 0.06 2.43
CA VAL A 17 4.99 0.37 2.11
C VAL A 17 4.09 -0.84 2.35
N GLY A 18 4.47 -2.03 1.85
CA GLY A 18 3.66 -3.24 2.03
C GLY A 18 3.45 -3.61 3.50
N VAL A 19 4.52 -3.62 4.30
CA VAL A 19 4.45 -3.99 5.73
C VAL A 19 3.67 -2.97 6.55
N THR A 20 3.86 -1.68 6.29
CA THR A 20 3.16 -0.60 7.03
C THR A 20 1.67 -0.55 6.68
N SER A 21 1.32 -0.66 5.40
CA SER A 21 -0.06 -0.74 4.94
C SER A 21 -0.80 -1.96 5.52
N GLN A 22 -0.15 -3.13 5.57
CA GLN A 22 -0.74 -4.32 6.18
C GLN A 22 -1.12 -4.07 7.64
N ARG A 23 -0.19 -3.53 8.45
CA ARG A 23 -0.45 -3.23 9.87
C ARG A 23 -1.59 -2.22 10.04
N ALA A 24 -1.66 -1.21 9.19
CA ALA A 24 -2.74 -0.23 9.21
C ALA A 24 -4.11 -0.86 8.91
N ILE A 25 -4.16 -1.75 7.91
CA ILE A 25 -5.37 -2.51 7.56
C ILE A 25 -5.80 -3.41 8.73
N GLU A 26 -4.88 -4.16 9.32
CA GLU A 26 -5.16 -5.04 10.47
C GLU A 26 -5.68 -4.26 11.68
N ALA A 27 -5.11 -3.08 11.97
CA ALA A 27 -5.58 -2.21 13.04
C ALA A 27 -7.00 -1.69 12.75
N ALA A 28 -7.27 -1.22 11.53
CA ALA A 28 -8.59 -0.74 11.14
C ALA A 28 -9.68 -1.82 11.26
N VAL A 29 -9.35 -3.07 10.90
CA VAL A 29 -10.24 -4.23 11.06
C VAL A 29 -10.47 -4.55 12.54
N ARG A 30 -9.42 -4.53 13.36
CA ARG A 30 -9.50 -4.84 14.79
C ARG A 30 -10.30 -3.81 15.59
N ASP A 31 -10.19 -2.53 15.23
CA ASP A 31 -10.91 -1.43 15.89
C ASP A 31 -12.42 -1.42 15.57
N GLY A 32 -12.93 -2.43 14.86
CA GLY A 32 -14.37 -2.57 14.57
C GLY A 32 -14.92 -1.53 13.60
N LYS A 33 -14.04 -0.78 12.92
CA LYS A 33 -14.43 0.27 11.96
C LYS A 33 -14.90 -0.28 10.61
N VAL A 34 -14.93 -1.60 10.44
CA VAL A 34 -15.36 -2.23 9.20
C VAL A 34 -16.68 -2.96 9.42
N SER A 35 -17.70 -2.54 8.67
CA SER A 35 -19.00 -3.19 8.64
C SER A 35 -19.06 -4.20 7.49
N GLY A 36 -19.49 -5.43 7.78
CA GLY A 36 -19.64 -6.49 6.77
C GLY A 36 -18.42 -7.41 6.64
N ASN A 37 -18.35 -8.16 5.54
CA ASN A 37 -17.32 -9.18 5.29
C ASN A 37 -16.21 -8.73 4.32
N LYS A 38 -16.22 -7.45 3.92
CA LYS A 38 -15.35 -6.90 2.89
C LYS A 38 -14.89 -5.49 3.26
N LEU A 39 -13.63 -5.20 2.97
CA LEU A 39 -13.02 -3.88 3.10
C LEU A 39 -12.52 -3.41 1.73
N ARG A 40 -13.13 -2.35 1.19
CA ARG A 40 -12.59 -1.68 0.00
C ARG A 40 -11.43 -0.79 0.40
N VAL A 41 -10.32 -0.89 -0.33
CA VAL A 41 -9.11 -0.12 -0.09
C VAL A 41 -8.63 0.52 -1.39
N ARG A 42 -7.96 1.67 -1.25
CA ARG A 42 -7.28 2.36 -2.33
C ARG A 42 -5.89 2.76 -1.84
N MET A 43 -4.89 2.59 -2.69
CA MET A 43 -3.55 3.13 -2.49
C MET A 43 -3.19 4.05 -3.65
N THR A 44 -2.56 5.18 -3.34
CA THR A 44 -2.09 6.16 -4.34
C THR A 44 -0.58 6.32 -4.20
N LEU A 45 0.14 6.19 -5.32
CA LEU A 45 1.57 6.45 -5.43
C LEU A 45 1.80 7.73 -6.24
N THR A 46 2.38 8.73 -5.59
CA THR A 46 2.80 10.00 -6.21
C THR A 46 4.29 10.22 -6.00
N ALA A 47 4.93 10.93 -6.93
CA ALA A 47 6.31 11.39 -6.76
C ALA A 47 6.44 12.87 -7.13
N GLU A 48 6.97 13.66 -6.21
CA GLU A 48 7.18 15.10 -6.39
C GLU A 48 8.08 15.39 -7.60
N GLY A 49 7.75 16.45 -8.35
CA GLY A 49 8.49 16.83 -9.55
C GLY A 49 8.26 15.92 -10.76
N THR A 50 7.30 14.99 -10.69
CA THR A 50 6.93 14.11 -11.81
C THR A 50 5.41 14.14 -12.04
N SER A 51 4.96 13.63 -13.19
CA SER A 51 3.55 13.36 -13.46
C SER A 51 3.08 12.01 -12.91
N LEU A 52 3.88 11.34 -12.06
CA LEU A 52 3.52 10.05 -11.49
C LEU A 52 2.35 10.23 -10.52
N ASN A 53 1.20 9.68 -10.90
CA ASN A 53 0.04 9.49 -10.07
C ASN A 53 -0.58 8.14 -10.45
N HIS A 54 -0.36 7.13 -9.61
CA HIS A 54 -0.84 5.78 -9.86
C HIS A 54 -1.74 5.33 -8.71
N GLU A 55 -2.95 4.89 -9.05
CA GLU A 55 -3.92 4.38 -8.08
C GLU A 55 -4.09 2.87 -8.23
N VAL A 56 -4.19 2.20 -7.09
CA VAL A 56 -4.52 0.77 -6.99
C VAL A 56 -5.74 0.63 -6.09
N ASP A 57 -6.85 0.18 -6.67
CA ASP A 57 -8.06 -0.19 -5.94
C ASP A 57 -8.09 -1.69 -5.66
N GLY A 58 -8.59 -2.07 -4.48
CA GLY A 58 -8.69 -3.47 -4.07
C GLY A 58 -9.83 -3.74 -3.08
N GLU A 59 -10.15 -5.02 -2.93
CA GLU A 59 -11.13 -5.49 -1.94
C GLU A 59 -10.49 -6.60 -1.10
N ILE A 60 -10.54 -6.44 0.22
CA ILE A 60 -10.02 -7.39 1.21
C ILE A 60 -11.20 -8.12 1.83
N LYS A 61 -11.21 -9.45 1.73
CA LYS A 61 -12.20 -10.30 2.41
C LYS A 61 -11.80 -10.43 3.89
N LEU A 62 -12.76 -10.24 4.78
CA LEU A 62 -12.60 -10.29 6.24
C LEU A 62 -13.16 -11.56 6.88
N THR A 63 -13.82 -12.39 6.06
CA THR A 63 -14.38 -13.71 6.39
C THR A 63 -13.51 -14.82 5.83
#